data_AF-A0A8S1F2K6-F1
#
_entry.id   AF-A0A8S1F2K6-F1
#
_cell.length_a   1.000
_cell.length_b   1.000
_cell.length_c   1.000
_cell.angle_alpha   90.00
_cell.angle_beta   90.00
_cell.angle_gamma   90.00
#
_symmetry.space_group_name_H-M   'P 1'
#
loop_
_entity.id
_entity.type
_entity.pdbx_description
1 polymer ?
#
loop_
_entity_poly.entity_id
_entity_poly.type
_entity_poly.pdbx_seq_one_letter_code
_entity_poly.pdbx_strand_id
1 'polypeptide(L)'
;MITEIAISEDNEVEALLEMIRFDTTQLKLKDGSFVNARDHIRGKIVVLYFSASWCNPCRQFTPLMKQLSEKIAETNQPIEVILVSKDYMRFQMEDYYEKAGFSFAVIPLKDPIIEKLMAAYNVAELPSCRVVDERGYLIDSDARFKVEQYNREKRQITELFDQWRHKQTAMCV
;
A
#
# COMPACT_ATOMS: atom_id res chain seq x y z
N MET A 1 17.27 3.76 42.06
CA MET A 1 17.79 3.86 40.68
C MET A 1 16.81 3.13 39.79
N ILE A 2 15.89 3.88 39.20
CA ILE A 2 15.04 3.38 38.12
C ILE A 2 15.82 3.67 36.84
N THR A 3 16.31 2.63 36.20
CA THR A 3 17.00 2.72 34.92
C THR A 3 15.95 3.05 33.87
N GLU A 4 15.95 4.29 33.39
CA GLU A 4 15.31 4.65 32.13
C GLU A 4 15.94 3.78 31.04
N ILE A 5 15.18 2.79 30.57
CA ILE A 5 15.54 2.07 29.36
C ILE A 5 15.25 3.04 28.23
N ALA A 6 16.30 3.70 27.74
CA ALA A 6 16.25 4.37 26.45
C ALA A 6 15.97 3.28 25.40
N ILE A 7 14.71 3.21 24.96
CA ILE A 7 14.32 2.38 23.82
C ILE A 7 14.91 3.10 22.60
N SER A 8 15.93 2.51 21.97
CA SER A 8 16.52 3.08 20.76
C SER A 8 15.49 3.08 19.63
N GLU A 9 15.54 4.07 18.73
CA GLU A 9 14.65 4.18 17.55
C GLU A 9 14.61 2.88 16.73
N ASP A 10 15.73 2.15 16.66
CA ASP A 10 15.84 0.85 15.99
C ASP A 10 14.91 -0.23 16.56
N ASN A 11 14.61 -0.20 17.86
CA ASN A 11 13.76 -1.19 18.52
C ASN A 11 12.26 -0.92 18.27
N GLU A 12 11.87 0.34 18.06
CA GLU A 12 10.51 0.70 17.67
C GLU A 12 10.23 0.33 16.21
N VAL A 13 11.21 0.51 15.32
CA VAL A 13 11.10 0.13 13.91
C VAL A 13 10.99 -1.39 13.75
N GLU A 14 11.83 -2.16 14.44
CA GLU A 14 11.74 -3.63 14.43
C GLU A 14 10.40 -4.11 15.03
N ALA A 15 9.92 -3.50 16.11
CA ALA A 15 8.59 -3.80 16.64
C ALA A 15 7.47 -3.47 15.63
N LEU A 16 7.58 -2.36 14.89
CA LEU A 16 6.63 -1.99 13.84
C LEU A 16 6.62 -3.02 12.70
N LEU A 17 7.78 -3.53 12.30
CA LEU A 17 7.91 -4.55 11.26
C LEU A 17 7.42 -5.92 11.73
N GLU A 18 7.63 -6.26 13.01
CA GLU A 18 7.02 -7.43 13.61
C GLU A 18 5.49 -7.35 13.63
N MET A 19 4.92 -6.14 13.74
CA MET A 19 3.48 -5.92 13.58
C MET A 19 3.01 -6.05 12.11
N ILE A 20 3.86 -5.69 11.14
CA ILE A 20 3.58 -5.73 9.69
C ILE A 20 4.09 -7.06 9.09
N ARG A 21 3.59 -8.16 9.63
CA ARG A 21 3.89 -9.49 9.10
C ARG A 21 3.02 -9.84 7.90
N PHE A 22 3.50 -9.51 6.70
CA PHE A 22 2.86 -9.93 5.45
C PHE A 22 2.81 -11.46 5.27
N ASP A 23 3.55 -12.25 6.04
CA ASP A 23 3.49 -13.71 5.97
C ASP A 23 2.20 -14.31 6.53
N THR A 24 1.47 -13.59 7.39
CA THR A 24 0.23 -14.09 7.99
C THR A 24 -1.02 -13.82 7.16
N THR A 25 -0.92 -13.08 6.05
CA THR A 25 -2.05 -12.71 5.20
C THR A 25 -1.92 -13.31 3.80
N GLN A 26 -3.06 -13.57 3.19
CA GLN A 26 -3.14 -13.86 1.76
C GLN A 26 -3.54 -12.59 1.01
N LEU A 27 -3.21 -12.53 -0.28
CA LEU A 27 -3.73 -11.55 -1.21
C LEU A 27 -4.60 -12.26 -2.22
N LYS A 28 -5.77 -11.68 -2.52
CA LYS A 28 -6.57 -12.04 -3.69
C LYS A 28 -6.03 -11.27 -4.89
N LEU A 29 -5.58 -11.96 -5.92
CA LEU A 29 -5.13 -11.36 -7.17
C LEU A 29 -6.30 -11.11 -8.13
N LYS A 30 -6.03 -10.39 -9.22
CA LYS A 30 -7.04 -10.05 -10.24
C LYS A 30 -7.72 -11.27 -10.86
N ASP A 31 -7.00 -12.37 -11.03
CA ASP A 31 -7.53 -13.63 -11.57
C ASP A 31 -8.36 -14.42 -10.55
N GLY A 32 -8.53 -13.89 -9.33
CA GLY A 32 -9.26 -14.53 -8.23
C GLY A 32 -8.42 -15.54 -7.44
N SER A 33 -7.18 -15.80 -7.83
CA SER A 33 -6.27 -16.67 -7.08
C SER A 33 -5.84 -16.01 -5.76
N PHE A 34 -5.49 -16.86 -4.78
CA PHE A 34 -4.95 -16.42 -3.51
C PHE A 34 -3.48 -16.80 -3.40
N VAL A 35 -2.65 -15.84 -2.99
CA VAL A 35 -1.21 -16.03 -2.79
C VAL A 35 -0.79 -15.53 -1.42
N ASN A 36 0.29 -16.07 -0.87
CA ASN A 36 0.89 -15.51 0.34
C ASN A 36 1.42 -14.10 0.03
N ALA A 37 1.11 -13.10 0.88
CA ALA A 37 1.50 -11.73 0.59
C ALA A 37 3.01 -11.53 0.61
N ARG A 38 3.73 -12.12 1.57
CA ARG A 38 5.20 -12.01 1.68
C ARG A 38 5.91 -12.55 0.45
N ASP A 39 5.47 -13.68 -0.08
CA ASP A 39 6.07 -14.25 -1.30
C ASP A 39 5.74 -13.40 -2.53
N HIS A 40 4.52 -12.86 -2.60
CA HIS A 40 4.07 -12.06 -3.74
C HIS A 40 4.75 -10.69 -3.85
N ILE A 41 5.10 -10.08 -2.72
CA ILE A 41 5.74 -8.75 -2.67
C ILE A 41 7.27 -8.81 -2.67
N ARG A 42 7.88 -10.00 -2.66
CA ARG A 42 9.33 -10.15 -2.61
C ARG A 42 10.01 -9.42 -3.77
N GLY A 43 11.01 -8.60 -3.45
CA GLY A 43 11.75 -7.77 -4.37
C GLY A 43 10.97 -6.59 -4.97
N LYS A 44 9.76 -6.31 -4.46
CA LYS A 44 8.90 -5.22 -4.95
C LYS A 44 8.82 -4.07 -3.95
N ILE A 45 8.57 -2.88 -4.50
CA ILE A 45 7.98 -1.77 -3.73
C ILE A 45 6.47 -2.01 -3.66
N VAL A 46 5.89 -1.80 -2.50
CA VAL A 46 4.45 -2.00 -2.27
C VAL A 46 3.78 -0.67 -2.02
N VAL A 47 2.77 -0.35 -2.83
CA VAL A 47 1.86 0.78 -2.62
C VAL A 47 0.61 0.26 -1.91
N LEU A 48 0.53 0.48 -0.60
CA LEU A 48 -0.67 0.20 0.18
C LEU A 48 -1.70 1.30 -0.06
N TYR A 49 -2.79 0.96 -0.73
CA TYR A 49 -3.88 1.88 -1.03
C TYR A 49 -5.07 1.63 -0.09
N PHE A 50 -5.25 2.52 0.88
CA PHE A 50 -6.34 2.47 1.86
C PHE A 50 -7.56 3.20 1.31
N SER A 51 -8.68 2.48 1.21
CA SER A 51 -9.88 3.02 0.54
C SER A 51 -11.16 2.30 0.95
N ALA A 52 -12.31 2.84 0.56
CA ALA A 52 -13.62 2.20 0.73
C ALA A 52 -14.62 2.70 -0.32
N SER A 53 -15.53 1.83 -0.76
CA SER A 53 -16.52 2.17 -1.81
C SER A 53 -17.51 3.26 -1.39
N TRP A 54 -17.87 3.29 -0.11
CA TRP A 54 -18.79 4.27 0.47
C TRP A 54 -18.18 5.67 0.61
N CYS A 55 -16.84 5.78 0.59
CA CYS A 55 -16.09 7.03 0.76
C CYS A 55 -16.08 7.85 -0.55
N ASN A 56 -16.72 9.03 -0.54
CA ASN A 56 -16.79 9.90 -1.72
C ASN A 56 -15.42 10.38 -2.25
N PRO A 57 -14.50 10.91 -1.44
CA PRO A 57 -13.18 11.32 -1.95
C PRO A 57 -12.39 10.11 -2.48
N CYS A 58 -12.60 8.92 -1.91
CA CYS A 58 -12.00 7.69 -2.42
C CYS A 58 -12.45 7.39 -3.85
N ARG A 59 -13.76 7.54 -4.15
CA ARG A 59 -14.29 7.34 -5.51
C ARG A 59 -13.68 8.27 -6.54
N GLN A 60 -13.30 9.48 -6.14
CA GLN A 60 -12.63 10.45 -7.02
C GLN A 60 -11.15 10.11 -7.23
N PHE A 61 -10.49 9.51 -6.24
CA PHE A 61 -9.06 9.19 -6.28
C PHE A 61 -8.76 7.82 -6.92
N THR A 62 -9.62 6.82 -6.75
CA THR A 62 -9.41 5.46 -7.31
C THR A 62 -9.11 5.43 -8.81
N PRO A 63 -9.73 6.26 -9.68
CA PRO A 63 -9.35 6.34 -11.10
C PRO A 63 -7.87 6.68 -11.33
N LEU A 64 -7.25 7.49 -10.47
CA LEU A 64 -5.81 7.78 -10.55
C LEU A 64 -4.98 6.57 -10.16
N MET A 65 -5.40 5.83 -9.13
CA MET A 65 -4.73 4.58 -8.74
C MET A 65 -4.83 3.51 -9.83
N LYS A 66 -5.92 3.49 -10.61
CA LYS A 66 -6.03 2.63 -11.80
C LYS A 66 -4.95 2.96 -12.81
N GLN A 67 -4.86 4.23 -13.21
CA GLN A 67 -3.85 4.70 -14.16
C GLN A 67 -2.43 4.43 -13.65
N LEU A 68 -2.20 4.61 -12.34
CA LEU A 68 -0.93 4.26 -11.70
C LEU A 68 -0.59 2.78 -11.92
N SER A 69 -1.52 1.86 -11.64
CA SER A 69 -1.30 0.42 -11.82
C SER A 69 -1.09 0.01 -13.28
N GLU A 70 -1.81 0.63 -14.21
CA GLU A 70 -1.64 0.41 -15.64
C GLU A 70 -0.24 0.86 -16.07
N LYS A 71 0.24 2.02 -15.60
CA LYS A 71 1.60 2.51 -15.87
C LYS A 71 2.69 1.65 -15.24
N ILE A 72 2.45 1.10 -14.04
CA ILE A 72 3.36 0.13 -13.43
C ILE A 72 3.49 -1.12 -14.32
N ALA A 73 2.36 -1.65 -14.81
CA ALA A 73 2.35 -2.82 -15.69
C ALA A 73 3.04 -2.55 -17.03
N GLU A 74 2.81 -1.39 -17.65
CA GLU A 74 3.47 -0.99 -18.90
C GLU A 74 4.99 -0.86 -18.78
N THR A 75 5.47 -0.37 -17.63
CA THR A 75 6.90 -0.11 -17.42
C THR A 75 7.65 -1.31 -16.83
N ASN A 76 6.93 -2.38 -16.49
CA ASN A 76 7.45 -3.60 -15.90
C ASN A 76 8.36 -3.33 -14.68
N GLN A 77 8.04 -2.30 -13.91
CA GLN A 77 8.76 -1.99 -12.68
C GLN A 77 8.30 -2.93 -11.56
N PRO A 78 9.20 -3.30 -10.62
CA PRO A 78 8.86 -4.17 -9.50
C PRO A 78 8.08 -3.38 -8.44
N ILE A 79 6.88 -2.94 -8.78
CA ILE A 79 5.97 -2.21 -7.90
C ILE A 79 4.63 -2.94 -7.89
N GLU A 80 4.05 -3.13 -6.71
CA GLU A 80 2.74 -3.75 -6.53
C GLU A 80 1.78 -2.76 -5.87
N VAL A 81 0.55 -2.66 -6.36
CA VAL A 81 -0.51 -1.89 -5.68
C VAL A 81 -1.41 -2.87 -4.94
N ILE A 82 -1.44 -2.76 -3.61
CA ILE A 82 -2.28 -3.58 -2.75
C ILE A 82 -3.41 -2.72 -2.18
N LEU A 83 -4.64 -3.12 -2.48
CA LEU A 83 -5.83 -2.54 -1.91
C LEU A 83 -6.03 -3.02 -0.47
N VAL A 84 -6.16 -2.05 0.43
CA VAL A 84 -6.54 -2.23 1.83
C VAL A 84 -7.94 -1.63 2.00
N SER A 85 -8.97 -2.47 1.85
CA SER A 85 -10.36 -2.01 1.89
C SER A 85 -10.89 -1.88 3.33
N LYS A 86 -11.59 -0.77 3.60
CA LYS A 86 -12.41 -0.55 4.81
C LYS A 86 -13.91 -0.63 4.53
N ASP A 87 -14.29 -1.36 3.47
CA ASP A 87 -15.69 -1.68 3.23
C ASP A 87 -16.24 -2.58 4.34
N TYR A 88 -17.55 -2.47 4.61
CA TYR A 88 -18.18 -3.27 5.67
C TYR A 88 -18.52 -4.69 5.19
N MET A 89 -18.85 -4.80 3.90
CA MET A 89 -19.32 -6.04 3.28
C MET A 89 -18.53 -6.35 2.01
N ARG A 90 -18.18 -7.63 1.84
CA ARG A 90 -17.38 -8.11 0.71
C ARG A 90 -17.99 -7.75 -0.64
N PHE A 91 -19.31 -7.86 -0.79
CA PHE A 91 -19.97 -7.52 -2.04
C PHE A 91 -19.81 -6.03 -2.41
N GLN A 92 -19.74 -5.11 -1.44
CA GLN A 92 -19.57 -3.68 -1.72
C GLN A 92 -18.19 -3.42 -2.32
N MET A 93 -17.17 -4.06 -1.73
CA MET A 93 -15.80 -4.02 -2.23
C MET A 93 -15.73 -4.66 -3.62
N GLU A 94 -16.19 -5.90 -3.78
CA GLU A 94 -16.10 -6.62 -5.06
C GLU A 94 -16.88 -5.90 -6.16
N ASP A 95 -18.10 -5.44 -5.88
CA ASP A 95 -18.91 -4.69 -6.84
C ASP A 95 -18.22 -3.41 -7.31
N TYR A 96 -17.65 -2.65 -6.38
CA TYR A 96 -16.98 -1.40 -6.71
C TYR A 96 -15.66 -1.61 -7.45
N TYR A 97 -14.82 -2.53 -6.98
CA TYR A 97 -13.46 -2.67 -7.50
C TYR A 97 -13.35 -3.63 -8.69
N GLU A 98 -14.07 -4.76 -8.68
CA GLU A 98 -14.02 -5.73 -9.78
C GLU A 98 -14.79 -5.22 -11.00
N LYS A 99 -15.98 -4.61 -10.82
CA LYS A 99 -16.74 -4.07 -11.97
C LYS A 99 -16.07 -2.87 -12.61
N ALA A 100 -15.34 -2.06 -11.83
CA ALA A 100 -14.55 -0.96 -12.37
C ALA A 100 -13.28 -1.41 -13.11
N GLY A 101 -12.99 -2.72 -13.07
CA GLY A 101 -11.90 -3.35 -13.80
C GLY A 101 -10.52 -2.96 -13.27
N PHE A 102 -10.40 -2.73 -11.96
CA PHE A 102 -9.10 -2.47 -11.36
C PHE A 102 -8.29 -3.77 -11.27
N SER A 103 -6.97 -3.65 -11.37
CA SER A 103 -6.02 -4.77 -11.37
C SER A 103 -5.21 -4.89 -10.10
N PHE A 104 -5.69 -4.36 -8.98
CA PHE A 104 -4.97 -4.39 -7.70
C PHE A 104 -5.01 -5.79 -7.09
N ALA A 105 -3.94 -6.19 -6.43
CA ALA A 105 -4.01 -7.23 -5.41
C ALA A 105 -4.81 -6.69 -4.21
N VAL A 106 -5.56 -7.55 -3.52
CA VAL A 106 -6.48 -7.12 -2.45
C VAL A 106 -6.24 -7.94 -1.19
N ILE A 107 -6.15 -7.26 -0.04
CA ILE A 107 -6.19 -7.94 1.25
C ILE A 107 -7.64 -8.38 1.52
N PRO A 108 -7.90 -9.65 1.87
CA PRO A 108 -9.23 -10.13 2.22
C PRO A 108 -9.91 -9.25 3.26
N LEU A 109 -11.19 -8.97 3.03
CA LEU A 109 -11.94 -8.08 3.92
C LEU A 109 -11.99 -8.64 5.34
N LYS A 110 -11.85 -7.76 6.34
CA LYS A 110 -11.80 -8.08 7.77
C LYS A 110 -10.58 -8.91 8.19
N ASP A 111 -9.57 -9.06 7.33
CA ASP A 111 -8.30 -9.60 7.78
C ASP A 111 -7.73 -8.73 8.92
N PRO A 112 -7.31 -9.32 10.06
CA PRO A 112 -6.75 -8.57 11.18
C PRO A 112 -5.55 -7.68 10.81
N ILE A 113 -4.82 -8.00 9.73
CA ILE A 113 -3.70 -7.19 9.26
C ILE A 113 -4.14 -5.79 8.84
N ILE A 114 -5.39 -5.59 8.41
CA ILE A 114 -5.90 -4.29 7.94
C ILE A 114 -5.80 -3.24 9.06
N GLU A 115 -6.25 -3.56 10.27
CA GLU A 115 -6.16 -2.64 11.42
C GLU A 115 -4.70 -2.41 11.83
N LYS A 116 -3.87 -3.46 11.77
CA LYS A 116 -2.43 -3.34 12.09
C LYS A 116 -1.71 -2.42 11.11
N LEU A 117 -1.96 -2.55 9.80
CA LEU A 117 -1.38 -1.69 8.77
C LEU A 117 -1.81 -0.24 8.98
N MET A 118 -3.09 0.00 9.29
CA MET A 118 -3.57 1.36 9.53
C MET A 118 -2.93 1.99 10.77
N ALA A 119 -2.81 1.23 11.87
CA ALA A 119 -2.14 1.71 13.07
C ALA A 119 -0.64 1.96 12.81
N ALA A 120 0.06 0.98 12.22
CA ALA A 120 1.50 1.05 11.97
C ALA A 120 1.90 2.21 11.06
N TYR A 121 1.10 2.51 10.02
CA TYR A 121 1.37 3.62 9.10
C TYR A 121 0.58 4.90 9.41
N ASN A 122 0.02 5.00 10.62
CA ASN A 122 -0.74 6.15 11.10
C ASN A 122 -1.77 6.65 10.07
N VAL A 123 -2.61 5.74 9.58
CA VAL A 123 -3.67 6.03 8.62
C VAL A 123 -4.96 6.33 9.37
N ALA A 124 -5.25 7.61 9.56
CA ALA A 124 -6.47 8.08 10.21
C ALA A 124 -7.63 8.33 9.22
N GLU A 125 -7.32 8.62 7.95
CA GLU A 125 -8.31 9.09 6.96
C GLU A 125 -8.16 8.36 5.62
N LEU A 126 -9.25 8.36 4.84
CA LEU A 126 -9.33 7.77 3.51
C LEU A 126 -9.69 8.85 2.46
N PRO A 127 -9.18 8.75 1.22
CA PRO A 127 -8.20 7.78 0.76
C PRO A 127 -6.79 8.12 1.27
N SER A 128 -5.98 7.09 1.48
CA SER A 128 -4.56 7.23 1.86
C SER A 128 -3.69 6.22 1.11
N CYS A 129 -2.43 6.60 0.87
CA CYS A 129 -1.44 5.70 0.29
C CYS A 129 -0.17 5.72 1.13
N ARG A 130 0.43 4.54 1.31
CA ARG A 130 1.75 4.37 1.92
C ARG A 130 2.59 3.53 0.98
N VAL A 131 3.81 3.97 0.71
CA VAL A 131 4.76 3.22 -0.12
C VAL A 131 5.78 2.63 0.81
N VAL A 132 5.94 1.31 0.72
CA VAL A 132 6.78 0.53 1.62
C VAL A 132 7.63 -0.44 0.81
N ASP A 133 8.72 -0.91 1.39
CA ASP A 133 9.50 -1.99 0.77
C ASP A 133 8.87 -3.38 1.05
N GLU A 134 9.52 -4.43 0.55
CA GLU A 134 9.08 -5.82 0.76
C GLU A 134 9.09 -6.27 2.24
N ARG A 135 9.82 -5.56 3.11
CA ARG A 135 9.90 -5.85 4.55
C ARG A 135 8.86 -5.04 5.34
N GLY A 136 8.26 -4.01 4.74
CA GLY A 136 7.30 -3.11 5.37
C GLY A 136 7.90 -1.80 5.87
N TYR A 137 9.16 -1.48 5.56
CA TYR A 137 9.72 -0.16 5.91
C TYR A 137 9.10 0.92 5.03
N LEU A 138 8.76 2.04 5.65
CA LEU A 138 8.12 3.16 4.98
C LEU A 138 9.11 3.93 4.08
N ILE A 139 8.83 3.96 2.78
CA ILE A 139 9.55 4.71 1.75
C ILE A 139 8.91 6.09 1.53
N ASP A 140 7.58 6.14 1.51
CA ASP A 140 6.82 7.38 1.25
C ASP A 140 5.46 7.40 1.97
N SER A 141 5.32 8.30 2.95
CA SER A 141 4.05 8.57 3.63
C SER A 141 3.08 9.42 2.80
N ASP A 142 3.59 10.23 1.88
CA ASP A 142 2.83 11.27 1.18
C ASP A 142 2.41 10.85 -0.23
N ALA A 143 2.48 9.54 -0.50
CA ALA A 143 2.26 8.97 -1.83
C ALA A 143 0.91 9.38 -2.44
N ARG A 144 -0.16 9.47 -1.62
CA ARG A 144 -1.48 9.92 -2.12
C ARG A 144 -1.42 11.34 -2.67
N PHE A 145 -0.76 12.26 -1.97
CA PHE A 145 -0.65 13.66 -2.38
C PHE A 145 0.21 13.76 -3.65
N LYS A 146 1.33 13.04 -3.69
CA LYS A 146 2.23 13.03 -4.86
C LYS A 146 1.54 12.46 -6.10
N VAL A 147 0.82 11.35 -6.00
CA VAL A 147 0.05 10.80 -7.13
C VAL A 147 -0.94 11.83 -7.67
N GLU A 148 -1.66 12.53 -6.77
CA GLU A 148 -2.61 13.57 -7.16
C GLU A 148 -1.92 14.79 -7.80
N GLN A 149 -0.80 15.23 -7.22
CA GLN A 149 0.00 16.34 -7.71
C GLN A 149 0.56 16.05 -9.10
N TYR A 150 1.15 14.88 -9.31
CA TYR A 150 1.69 14.45 -10.60
C TYR A 150 0.62 14.43 -11.68
N ASN A 151 -0.57 13.93 -11.36
CA ASN A 151 -1.70 13.97 -12.28
C ASN A 151 -2.14 15.41 -12.60
N ARG A 152 -2.24 16.28 -11.60
CA ARG A 152 -2.65 17.69 -11.75
C ARG A 152 -1.65 18.49 -12.60
N GLU A 153 -0.37 18.29 -12.36
CA GLU A 153 0.74 18.93 -13.07
C GLU A 153 1.05 18.25 -14.42
N LYS A 154 0.36 17.15 -14.76
CA LYS A 154 0.60 16.34 -15.97
C LYS A 154 2.05 15.87 -16.10
N ARG A 155 2.68 15.54 -14.99
CA ARG A 155 4.05 15.03 -14.93
C ARG A 155 4.09 13.54 -15.28
N GLN A 156 5.27 13.07 -15.69
CA GLN A 156 5.46 11.64 -15.92
C GLN A 156 5.50 10.91 -14.59
N ILE A 157 4.50 10.08 -14.33
CA ILE A 157 4.38 9.32 -13.07
C ILE A 157 5.54 8.35 -12.84
N THR A 158 6.25 7.98 -13.90
CA THR A 158 7.47 7.17 -13.83
C THR A 158 8.58 7.84 -13.04
N GLU A 159 8.67 9.17 -13.03
CA GLU A 159 9.63 9.90 -12.18
C GLU A 159 9.35 9.65 -10.69
N LEU A 160 8.08 9.48 -10.30
CA LEU A 160 7.70 9.17 -8.92
C LEU A 160 8.13 7.74 -8.56
N PHE A 161 8.02 6.80 -9.50
CA PHE A 161 8.51 5.44 -9.30
C PHE A 161 10.02 5.40 -9.12
N ASP A 162 10.75 6.18 -9.92
CA ASP A 162 12.20 6.28 -9.80
C ASP A 162 12.59 6.90 -8.46
N GLN A 163 11.86 7.91 -7.97
CA GLN A 163 12.08 8.46 -6.63
C GLN A 163 11.90 7.41 -5.52
N TRP A 164 10.84 6.59 -5.59
CA TRP A 164 10.63 5.52 -4.62
C TRP A 164 11.76 4.49 -4.63
N ARG A 165 12.24 4.09 -5.82
CA ARG A 165 13.38 3.16 -5.95
C ARG A 165 14.70 3.72 -5.43
N HIS A 166 14.98 4.99 -5.72
CA HIS A 166 16.20 5.64 -5.20
C HIS A 166 16.18 5.69 -3.67
N LYS A 167 15.03 6.03 -3.07
CA LYS A 167 14.87 6.02 -1.61
C LYS A 167 15.02 4.63 -1.01
N GLN A 168 14.39 3.61 -1.61
CA GLN A 168 14.54 2.22 -1.16
C GLN A 168 16.01 1.80 -1.16
N THR A 169 16.74 2.12 -2.23
CA THR A 169 18.16 1.78 -2.34
C THR A 169 19.00 2.48 -1.27
N ALA A 170 18.72 3.76 -0.99
CA ALA A 170 19.42 4.53 0.04
C ALA A 170 19.17 4.03 1.47
N MET A 171 18.07 3.32 1.73
CA MET A 171 17.78 2.71 3.03
C MET A 171 18.43 1.33 3.23
N CYS A 172 18.94 0.72 2.15
CA CYS A 172 19.60 -0.59 2.19
C CYS A 172 21.13 -0.52 2.38
N VAL A 173 21.71 0.68 2.49
CA VAL A 173 23.16 0.93 2.67
C VAL A 173 23.42 1.43 4.08
#